data_AF-A0A0U5H8H7-F1
#
_entry.id   AF-A0A0U5H8H7-F1
#
_cell.length_a   1.000
_cell.length_b   1.000
_cell.length_c   1.000
_cell.angle_alpha   90.00
_cell.angle_beta   90.00
_cell.angle_gamma   90.00
#
_symmetry.space_group_name_H-M   'P 1'
#
loop_
_entity.id
_entity.type
_entity.pdbx_description
1 polymer ?
#
loop_
_entity_poly.entity_id
_entity_poly.type
_entity_poly.pdbx_seq_one_letter_code
_entity_poly.pdbx_strand_id
1 'polypeptide(L)'
;MSESVLSENTFTFREWHAGVLGAAVGAFASYLHAINYTDLGVGLAVVFVAAALGLRRYGSVASRTVRREPWYALAAFVAVGAVVLAAA
;
A
#
# COMPACT_ATOMS: atom_id res chain seq x y z
N MET A 1 1.81 18.77 15.33
CA MET A 1 3.22 18.35 15.27
C MET A 1 3.34 17.10 14.42
N SER A 2 4.00 17.19 13.28
CA SER A 2 4.41 16.07 12.42
C SER A 2 5.90 15.84 12.64
N GLU A 3 6.26 14.71 13.26
CA GLU A 3 7.65 14.35 13.52
C GLU A 3 8.29 13.85 12.22
N SER A 4 9.28 14.60 11.73
CA SER A 4 10.13 14.24 10.60
C SER A 4 11.18 13.24 11.07
N VAL A 5 11.18 12.02 10.55
CA VAL A 5 12.09 10.95 11.00
C VAL A 5 13.49 11.06 10.38
N LEU A 6 13.72 11.90 9.37
CA LEU A 6 15.07 12.16 8.84
C LEU A 6 15.17 13.61 8.39
N SER A 7 16.21 14.31 8.89
CA SER A 7 16.42 15.77 8.82
C SER A 7 16.53 16.38 7.41
N GLU A 8 16.37 15.62 6.33
CA GLU A 8 16.51 16.10 4.94
C GLU A 8 15.51 15.44 3.96
N ASN A 9 14.49 14.73 4.44
CA ASN A 9 13.59 14.01 3.54
C ASN A 9 12.35 14.85 3.18
N THR A 10 12.15 15.13 1.89
CA THR A 10 10.95 15.80 1.33
C THR A 10 9.64 15.08 1.69
N PHE A 11 9.73 13.80 2.09
CA PHE A 11 8.61 12.97 2.50
C PHE A 11 8.32 13.07 4.00
N THR A 12 7.08 13.39 4.34
CA THR A 12 6.59 13.33 5.72
C THR A 12 6.47 11.87 6.19
N PHE A 13 6.53 11.65 7.50
CA PHE A 13 6.42 10.30 8.10
C PHE A 13 5.16 9.54 7.66
N ARG A 14 4.06 10.26 7.42
CA ARG A 14 2.81 9.66 6.94
C ARG A 14 2.92 9.16 5.50
N GLU A 15 3.62 9.91 4.65
CA GLU A 15 3.75 9.59 3.23
C GLU A 15 4.65 8.36 3.07
N TRP A 16 5.72 8.30 3.86
CA TRP A 16 6.58 7.12 3.95
C TRP A 16 5.82 5.88 4.42
N HIS A 17 5.06 5.98 5.52
CA HIS A 17 4.28 4.84 6.02
C HIS A 17 3.18 4.40 5.05
N ALA A 18 2.51 5.34 4.39
CA ALA A 18 1.52 5.05 3.36
C ALA A 18 2.17 4.32 2.18
N GLY A 19 3.35 4.78 1.74
CA GLY A 19 4.15 4.13 0.71
C GLY A 19 4.58 2.71 1.08
N VAL A 20 5.13 2.49 2.27
CA VAL A 20 5.56 1.17 2.75
C VAL A 20 4.38 0.19 2.82
N LEU A 21 3.22 0.65 3.31
CA LEU A 21 1.99 -0.18 3.32
C LEU A 21 1.54 -0.54 1.91
N GLY A 22 1.55 0.42 0.99
CA GLY A 22 1.25 0.17 -0.43
C GLY A 22 2.20 -0.83 -1.07
N ALA A 23 3.51 -0.62 -0.90
CA ALA A 23 4.56 -1.50 -1.40
C ALA A 23 4.39 -2.94 -0.91
N ALA A 24 4.20 -3.13 0.40
CA ALA A 24 4.01 -4.45 0.99
C ALA A 24 2.79 -5.15 0.40
N VAL A 25 1.65 -4.46 0.31
CA VAL A 25 0.43 -5.06 -0.25
C VAL A 25 0.59 -5.39 -1.74
N GLY A 26 1.25 -4.52 -2.51
CA GLY A 26 1.54 -4.77 -3.92
C GLY A 26 2.41 -6.01 -4.11
N ALA A 27 3.49 -6.13 -3.33
CA ALA A 27 4.37 -7.29 -3.36
C ALA A 27 3.62 -8.60 -3.03
N PHE A 28 2.82 -8.60 -1.96
CA PHE A 28 2.06 -9.79 -1.55
C PHE A 28 0.98 -10.18 -2.55
N ALA A 29 0.27 -9.20 -3.11
CA ALA A 29 -0.77 -9.46 -4.11
C ALA A 29 -0.18 -10.09 -5.39
N SER A 30 0.93 -9.54 -5.89
CA SER A 30 1.63 -10.07 -7.06
C SER A 30 2.27 -11.42 -6.78
N TYR A 31 2.85 -11.62 -5.59
CA TYR A 31 3.42 -12.91 -5.21
C TYR A 31 2.34 -14.00 -5.15
N LEU A 32 1.19 -13.71 -4.53
CA LEU A 32 0.05 -14.63 -4.50
C LEU A 32 -0.42 -15.02 -5.91
N HIS A 33 -0.40 -14.07 -6.85
CA HIS A 33 -0.68 -14.37 -8.25
C HIS A 33 0.36 -15.32 -8.85
N ALA A 34 1.66 -15.08 -8.61
CA ALA A 34 2.74 -15.93 -9.12
C ALA A 34 2.68 -17.38 -8.62
N ILE A 35 2.21 -17.60 -7.39
CA ILE A 35 2.02 -18.94 -6.82
C ILE A 35 0.64 -19.56 -7.09
N ASN A 36 -0.12 -19.05 -8.07
CA ASN A 36 -1.47 -19.48 -8.48
C ASN A 36 -2.60 -19.25 -7.46
N TYR A 37 -2.38 -18.45 -6.42
CA TYR A 37 -3.41 -18.00 -5.49
C TYR A 37 -4.02 -16.66 -5.92
N THR A 38 -4.38 -16.55 -7.19
CA THR A 38 -4.83 -15.29 -7.83
C THR A 38 -6.06 -14.70 -7.14
N ASP A 39 -7.03 -15.52 -6.72
CA ASP A 39 -8.24 -15.02 -6.05
C ASP A 39 -7.92 -14.32 -4.72
N LEU A 40 -6.96 -14.84 -3.97
CA LEU A 40 -6.49 -14.20 -2.72
C LEU A 40 -5.73 -12.90 -3.02
N GLY A 41 -4.89 -12.90 -4.06
CA GLY A 41 -4.17 -11.70 -4.49
C GLY A 41 -5.11 -10.58 -4.94
N VAL A 42 -6.11 -10.91 -5.75
CA VAL A 42 -7.17 -9.98 -6.18
C VAL A 42 -7.99 -9.50 -4.99
N GLY A 43 -8.39 -10.40 -4.08
CA GLY A 43 -9.12 -10.04 -2.87
C GLY A 43 -8.35 -9.04 -1.99
N LEU A 44 -7.05 -9.26 -1.79
CA LEU A 44 -6.18 -8.37 -1.05
C LEU A 44 -6.07 -6.98 -1.71
N ALA A 45 -5.86 -6.95 -3.03
CA ALA A 45 -5.79 -5.71 -3.80
C ALA A 45 -7.10 -4.91 -3.72
N VAL A 46 -8.24 -5.56 -3.90
CA VAL A 46 -9.56 -4.93 -3.81
C VAL A 46 -9.82 -4.35 -2.42
N VAL A 47 -9.51 -5.11 -1.36
CA VAL A 47 -9.68 -4.63 0.02
C VAL A 47 -8.78 -3.42 0.30
N PHE A 48 -7.55 -3.45 -0.18
CA PHE A 48 -6.60 -2.35 -0.02
C PHE A 48 -7.05 -1.08 -0.76
N VAL A 49 -7.46 -1.20 -2.02
CA VAL A 49 -8.00 -0.08 -2.80
C VAL A 49 -9.27 0.46 -2.15
N ALA A 50 -10.18 -0.41 -1.70
CA ALA A 50 -11.39 0.02 -0.99
C ALA A 50 -11.07 0.73 0.35
N ALA A 51 -10.03 0.29 1.06
CA ALA A 51 -9.55 0.96 2.25
C ALA A 51 -8.93 2.33 1.94
N ALA A 52 -8.16 2.44 0.84
CA ALA A 52 -7.52 3.67 0.40
C ALA A 52 -8.52 4.72 -0.08
N LEU A 53 -9.51 4.32 -0.90
CA LEU A 53 -10.62 5.16 -1.34
C LEU A 53 -11.60 5.50 -0.20
N GLY A 54 -11.43 4.85 0.96
CA GLY A 54 -12.22 5.13 2.13
C GLY A 54 -13.65 4.61 2.10
N LEU A 55 -13.95 3.68 1.19
CA LEU A 55 -15.26 3.05 1.00
C LEU A 55 -15.70 2.23 2.22
N ARG A 56 -14.75 1.80 3.08
CA ARG A 56 -15.05 0.98 4.26
C ARG A 56 -14.21 1.41 5.46
N ARG A 57 -14.88 1.79 6.57
CA ARG A 57 -14.21 2.22 7.82
C ARG A 57 -13.67 1.01 8.56
N TYR A 58 -12.50 0.55 8.14
CA TYR A 58 -11.70 -0.34 8.95
C TYR A 58 -11.09 0.49 10.08
N GLY A 59 -11.39 0.15 11.34
CA GLY A 59 -10.91 0.87 12.52
C GLY A 59 -9.38 0.83 12.74
N SER A 60 -8.64 0.23 11.81
CA SER A 60 -7.19 0.04 11.88
C SER A 60 -6.42 1.34 11.64
N VAL A 61 -5.31 1.49 12.37
CA VAL A 61 -4.36 2.60 12.25
C VAL A 61 -3.82 2.69 10.81
N ALA A 62 -3.56 1.54 10.17
CA ALA A 62 -3.09 1.48 8.78
C ALA A 62 -4.10 2.12 7.80
N SER A 63 -5.39 1.84 7.97
CA SER A 63 -6.44 2.42 7.12
C SER A 63 -6.62 3.91 7.34
N ARG A 64 -6.37 4.44 8.55
CA ARG A 64 -6.35 5.89 8.79
C ARG A 64 -5.18 6.58 8.12
N THR A 65 -4.01 5.93 8.09
CA THR A 65 -2.81 6.47 7.42
C THR A 65 -3.00 6.50 5.91
N VAL A 66 -3.42 5.38 5.31
CA VAL A 66 -3.66 5.29 3.86
C VAL A 66 -4.76 6.28 3.41
N ARG A 67 -5.80 6.51 4.21
CA ARG A 67 -6.83 7.52 3.87
C ARG A 67 -6.34 8.97 3.86
N ARG A 68 -5.32 9.29 4.65
CA ARG A 68 -4.80 10.67 4.71
C ARG A 68 -3.99 10.99 3.46
N GLU A 69 -3.27 9.99 2.94
CA GLU A 69 -2.37 10.13 1.80
C GLU A 69 -2.51 8.92 0.86
N PRO A 70 -3.67 8.76 0.22
CA PRO A 70 -4.01 7.55 -0.55
C PRO A 70 -3.14 7.40 -1.79
N TRP A 71 -2.64 8.51 -2.34
CA TRP A 71 -1.90 8.49 -3.60
C TRP A 71 -0.52 7.86 -3.46
N TYR A 72 0.20 8.10 -2.36
CA TYR A 72 1.49 7.43 -2.13
C TYR A 72 1.33 5.93 -1.89
N ALA A 73 0.28 5.55 -1.18
CA ALA A 73 -0.04 4.14 -0.94
C ALA A 73 -0.41 3.41 -2.25
N LEU A 74 -1.26 4.01 -3.09
CA LEU A 74 -1.63 3.43 -4.37
C LEU A 74 -0.45 3.42 -5.36
N ALA A 75 0.35 4.48 -5.42
CA ALA A 75 1.53 4.54 -6.29
C ALA A 75 2.54 3.45 -5.91
N ALA A 76 2.83 3.28 -4.62
CA ALA A 76 3.73 2.23 -4.14
C ALA A 76 3.16 0.82 -4.38
N PHE A 77 1.85 0.64 -4.21
CA PHE A 77 1.16 -0.62 -4.54
C PHE A 77 1.35 -1.00 -6.01
N VAL A 78 1.11 -0.08 -6.94
CA VAL A 78 1.27 -0.35 -8.38
C VAL A 78 2.74 -0.55 -8.74
N ALA A 79 3.63 0.32 -8.26
CA ALA A 79 5.05 0.26 -8.60
C ALA A 79 5.70 -1.04 -8.13
N VAL A 80 5.52 -1.40 -6.86
CA VAL A 80 6.12 -2.63 -6.30
C VAL A 80 5.40 -3.87 -6.82
N GLY A 81 4.07 -3.82 -6.97
CA GLY A 81 3.30 -4.90 -7.57
C GLY A 81 3.78 -5.25 -8.97
N ALA A 82 4.04 -4.25 -9.82
CA ALA A 82 4.57 -4.44 -11.17
C ALA A 82 5.98 -5.04 -11.17
N VAL A 83 6.87 -4.55 -10.29
CA VAL A 83 8.25 -5.07 -10.17
C VAL A 83 8.24 -6.54 -9.74
N VAL A 84 7.46 -6.89 -8.72
CA VAL A 84 7.38 -8.27 -8.23
C VAL A 84 6.79 -9.19 -9.30
N LEU A 85 5.76 -8.73 -10.01
CA LEU A 85 5.16 -9.50 -11.09
C LEU A 85 6.15 -9.74 -12.25
N ALA A 86 6.98 -8.75 -12.59
CA ALA A 86 7.98 -8.88 -13.64
C ALA A 86 9.16 -9.80 -13.25
N ALA A 87 9.39 -10.00 -11.96
CA ALA A 87 10.48 -10.81 -11.42
C ALA A 87 10.08 -12.24 -11.03
N ALA A 88 8.78 -12.55 -11.04
CA ALA A 88 8.22 -13.84 -10.65
C ALA A 88 7.91 -14.71 -11.87
#